data_AF-A0A7W0VWS2-F1
#
_entry.id   AF-A0A7W0VWS2-F1
#
_cell.length_a   1.000
_cell.length_b   1.000
_cell.length_c   1.000
_cell.angle_alpha   90.00
_cell.angle_beta   90.00
_cell.angle_gamma   90.00
#
_symmetry.space_group_name_H-M   'P 1'
#
loop_
_entity.id
_entity.type
_entity.pdbx_description
1 polymer ?
#
loop_
_entity_poly.entity_id
_entity_poly.type
_entity_poly.pdbx_seq_one_letter_code
_entity_poly.pdbx_strand_id
1 'polypeptide(L)' 'MVAVSVRFLTWVVVASLCTGCVVVKAHERGNLAKRSMTNDRASGEARFNQHERGSREGADGGTGQPGGGCGCN' A
#
# COMPACT_ATOMS: atom_id res chain seq x y z
N MET A 1 -34.94 -23.54 -6.91
CA MET A 1 -34.88 -22.11 -6.52
C MET A 1 -33.72 -21.79 -5.59
N VAL A 2 -33.55 -22.48 -4.46
CA VAL A 2 -32.46 -22.22 -3.48
C VAL A 2 -31.05 -22.22 -4.11
N ALA A 3 -30.74 -23.19 -4.99
CA ALA A 3 -29.43 -23.29 -5.63
C ALA A 3 -29.11 -22.13 -6.61
N VAL A 4 -30.13 -21.49 -7.19
CA VAL A 4 -29.97 -20.34 -8.09
C VAL A 4 -29.69 -19.08 -7.28
N SER A 5 -30.40 -18.90 -6.15
CA SER A 5 -30.18 -17.79 -5.23
C SER A 5 -28.79 -17.86 -4.57
N VAL A 6 -28.32 -19.05 -4.19
CA VAL A 6 -26.95 -19.22 -3.64
C VAL A 6 -25.88 -18.89 -4.68
N ARG A 7 -26.04 -19.35 -5.92
CA ARG A 7 -25.12 -19.02 -7.03
C ARG A 7 -25.10 -17.52 -7.31
N PHE A 8 -26.26 -16.87 -7.31
CA PHE A 8 -26.34 -15.43 -7.50
C PHE A 8 -25.64 -14.65 -6.36
N LEU A 9 -25.85 -15.07 -5.11
CA LEU A 9 -25.20 -14.45 -3.96
C LEU A 9 -23.68 -14.59 -4.01
N THR A 10 -23.16 -15.75 -4.40
CA THR A 10 -21.71 -15.94 -4.58
C THR A 10 -21.11 -15.03 -5.65
N TRP A 11 -21.82 -14.79 -6.76
CA TRP A 11 -21.36 -13.87 -7.81
C TRP A 11 -21.33 -12.41 -7.33
N VAL A 12 -22.32 -11.99 -6.54
CA VAL A 12 -22.36 -10.64 -5.95
C VAL A 12 -21.19 -10.42 -5.00
N VAL A 13 -20.88 -11.40 -4.14
CA VAL A 13 -19.74 -11.32 -3.21
C VAL A 13 -18.41 -11.23 -3.99
N VAL A 14 -18.21 -12.06 -5.01
CA VAL A 14 -16.99 -12.02 -5.84
C VAL A 14 -16.82 -10.68 -6.54
N ALA A 15 -17.89 -10.10 -7.09
CA ALA A 15 -17.82 -8.79 -7.75
C ALA A 15 -17.44 -7.65 -6.78
N SER A 16 -17.91 -7.70 -5.53
CA SER A 16 -17.61 -6.67 -4.52
C SER A 16 -16.13 -6.64 -4.11
N LEU A 17 -15.41 -7.75 -4.22
CA LEU A 17 -13.98 -7.82 -3.89
C LEU A 17 -13.09 -7.11 -4.93
N CYS A 18 -13.61 -6.85 -6.12
CA CYS A 18 -12.86 -6.23 -7.21
C CYS A 18 -12.90 -4.68 -7.22
N THR A 19 -13.67 -4.03 -6.34
CA THR A 19 -13.88 -2.57 -6.40
C THR A 19 -12.81 -1.74 -5.67
N GLY A 20 -11.76 -2.36 -5.13
CA GLY A 20 -10.74 -1.67 -4.31
C GLY A 20 -9.56 -1.05 -5.07
N CYS A 21 -9.35 -1.41 -6.34
CA CYS A 21 -8.18 -0.97 -7.10
C CYS A 21 -8.42 0.38 -7.78
N VAL A 22 -8.18 1.48 -7.07
CA VAL A 22 -8.21 2.85 -7.64
C VAL A 22 -6.81 3.47 -7.69
N VAL A 23 -6.44 3.99 -8.86
CA VAL A 23 -5.18 4.74 -9.04
C VAL A 23 -5.41 6.19 -8.63
N VAL A 24 -4.99 6.54 -7.42
CA VAL A 24 -5.02 7.92 -6.88
C VAL A 24 -3.78 8.71 -7.25
N LYS A 25 -3.95 10.00 -7.55
CA LYS A 25 -2.86 10.90 -7.93
C LYS A 25 -1.91 11.10 -6.75
N ALA A 26 -0.62 11.32 -7.02
CA ALA A 26 0.40 11.40 -5.96
C ALA A 26 0.11 12.46 -4.89
N HIS A 27 -0.52 13.59 -5.24
CA HIS A 27 -0.89 14.66 -4.29
C HIS A 27 -2.09 14.30 -3.42
N GLU A 28 -3.02 13.45 -3.90
CA GLU A 28 -4.17 12.98 -3.11
C GLU A 28 -3.72 12.03 -1.98
N ARG A 29 -2.54 11.40 -2.14
CA ARG A 29 -1.92 10.55 -1.10
C ARG A 29 -1.41 11.34 0.11
N GLY A 30 -1.16 12.64 -0.04
CA GLY A 30 -0.65 13.50 1.04
C GLY A 30 -1.57 13.56 2.26
N ASN A 31 -2.90 13.43 2.06
CA ASN A 31 -3.87 13.41 3.16
C ASN A 31 -3.76 12.15 4.03
N LEU A 32 -3.29 11.03 3.47
CA LEU A 32 -3.13 9.76 4.18
C LEU A 32 -1.69 9.56 4.68
N ALA A 33 -0.69 10.12 3.98
CA ALA A 33 0.73 10.01 4.31
C ALA A 33 1.14 11.04 5.38
N LYS A 34 0.65 10.87 6.62
CA LYS A 34 1.02 11.73 7.75
C LYS A 34 2.53 11.67 8.01
N ARG A 35 3.14 12.81 8.39
CA ARG A 35 4.56 12.89 8.79
C ARG A 35 4.91 11.90 9.91
N SER A 36 3.94 11.49 10.73
CA SER A 36 4.12 10.46 11.77
C SER A 36 4.52 9.09 11.20
N MET A 37 4.08 8.77 9.97
CA MET A 37 4.29 7.48 9.29
C MET A 37 5.62 7.40 8.51
N THR A 38 6.39 8.48 8.48
CA THR A 38 7.74 8.49 7.88
C THR A 38 8.73 7.75 8.77
N ASN A 39 9.37 6.71 8.22
CA ASN A 39 10.40 5.91 8.91
C ASN A 39 11.83 6.49 8.79
N ASP A 40 12.01 7.60 8.07
CA ASP A 40 13.32 8.24 7.83
C ASP A 40 13.59 9.43 8.76
N ARG A 41 13.36 9.26 10.07
CA ARG A 41 13.72 10.30 11.05
C ARG A 41 15.20 10.31 11.40
N ALA A 42 15.86 9.18 11.22
CA ALA A 42 17.29 8.99 11.46
C ALA A 42 17.86 8.13 10.32
N SER A 43 18.76 8.71 9.54
CA SER A 43 19.29 8.10 8.32
C SER A 43 20.02 6.77 8.56
N GLY A 44 20.71 6.64 9.70
CA GLY A 44 21.37 5.38 10.10
C GLY A 44 20.37 4.25 10.36
N GLU A 45 19.27 4.55 11.04
CA GLU A 45 18.23 3.58 11.37
C GLU A 45 17.37 3.22 10.15
N ALA A 46 17.14 4.18 9.26
CA ALA A 46 16.49 3.94 7.98
C ALA A 46 17.27 2.91 7.12
N ARG A 47 18.60 3.08 7.02
CA ARG A 47 19.48 2.14 6.28
C ARG A 47 19.50 0.74 6.90
N PHE A 48 19.60 0.67 8.22
CA PHE A 48 19.58 -0.62 8.92
C PHE A 48 18.26 -1.37 8.69
N ASN A 49 17.12 -0.68 8.86
CA ASN A 49 15.80 -1.26 8.65
C ASN A 49 15.55 -1.63 7.18
N GLN A 50 16.09 -0.87 6.22
CA GLN A 50 16.02 -1.23 4.81
C GLN A 50 16.79 -2.53 4.53
N HIS A 51 18.00 -2.66 5.07
CA HIS A 51 18.81 -3.86 4.88
C HIS A 51 18.17 -5.11 5.53
N GLU A 52 17.58 -4.94 6.71
CA GLU A 52 16.86 -6.00 7.42
C GLU A 52 15.62 -6.47 6.63
N ARG A 53 14.77 -5.55 6.15
CA ARG A 53 13.59 -5.88 5.33
C ARG A 53 13.96 -6.43 3.97
N GLY A 54 15.00 -5.89 3.33
CA GLY A 54 15.55 -6.42 2.09
C GLY A 54 15.96 -7.87 2.23
N SER A 55 16.69 -8.19 3.31
CA SER A 55 17.17 -9.55 3.60
C SER A 55 16.06 -10.52 4.00
N ARG A 56 15.04 -10.05 4.74
CA ARG A 56 13.95 -10.91 5.24
C ARG A 56 12.82 -11.09 4.24
N GLU A 57 12.47 -10.05 3.50
CA GLU A 57 11.25 -9.98 2.69
C GLU A 57 11.55 -9.91 1.18
N GLY A 58 12.83 -9.78 0.77
CA GLY A 58 13.19 -9.56 -0.63
C GLY A 58 12.71 -8.20 -1.16
N ALA A 59 12.49 -7.23 -0.26
CA ALA A 59 11.89 -5.94 -0.55
C ALA A 59 12.92 -4.85 -0.95
N ASP A 60 14.11 -5.25 -1.41
CA ASP A 60 15.17 -4.33 -1.82
C ASP A 60 14.69 -3.38 -2.92
N GLY A 61 14.88 -2.07 -2.70
CA GLY A 61 14.43 -1.01 -3.62
C GLY A 61 12.96 -0.57 -3.46
N GLY A 62 12.17 -1.19 -2.58
CA GLY A 62 10.77 -0.82 -2.32
C GLY A 62 10.58 0.28 -1.27
N THR A 63 11.67 0.83 -0.72
CA THR A 63 11.61 1.84 0.34
C THR A 63 11.43 3.24 -0.24
N GLY A 64 10.34 3.92 0.13
CA GLY A 64 10.04 5.29 -0.30
C GLY A 64 9.17 5.31 -1.56
N GLN A 65 7.85 5.44 -1.37
CA GLN A 65 6.94 5.71 -2.49
C GLN A 65 7.00 7.20 -2.84
N PRO A 66 7.22 7.60 -4.11
CA PRO A 66 7.13 9.01 -4.51
C PRO A 66 5.69 9.49 -4.35
N GLY A 67 5.39 10.14 -3.21
CA GLY A 67 4.03 10.53 -2.85
C GLY A 67 3.98 11.63 -1.81
N GLY A 68 3.92 12.88 -2.29
CA GLY A 68 3.27 14.00 -1.58
C GLY A 68 4.11 14.90 -0.66
N GLY A 69 5.42 14.65 -0.52
CA GLY A 69 6.39 15.55 0.15
C GLY A 69 7.37 16.19 -0.85
N CYS A 70 8.43 16.89 -0.40
CA CYS A 70 9.39 17.67 -1.23
C CYS A 70 10.09 16.94 -2.39
N GLY A 71 9.71 15.69 -2.72
CA GLY A 71 10.31 14.93 -3.81
C GLY A 71 11.74 14.49 -3.51
N CYS A 72 12.19 14.63 -2.26
CA CYS A 72 13.53 14.28 -1.85
C CYS A 72 13.56 12.77 -1.52
N ASN A 73 13.78 11.95 -2.56
CA ASN A 73 14.52 10.68 -2.42
C ASN A 73 16.01 11.02 -2.42
#